data_AF-A0A087SXY0-F1
#
_entry.id   AF-A0A087SXY0-F1
#
_cell.length_a   1.000
_cell.length_b   1.000
_cell.length_c   1.000
_cell.angle_alpha   90.00
_cell.angle_beta   90.00
_cell.angle_gamma   90.00
#
_symmetry.space_group_name_H-M   'P 1'
#
loop_
_entity.id
_entity.type
_entity.pdbx_description
1 polymer ?
#
loop_
_entity_poly.entity_id
_entity_poly.type
_entity_poly.pdbx_seq_one_letter_code
_entity_poly.pdbx_strand_id
1 'polypeptide(L)' 'MLLLVGVIIGLVLFHSGMTVGPLTPTVFFLFMLPPIVFDAGYFMPNRLFFDNIISILVYAVVGTVWNSLSIGVTLW' A
#
# COMPACT_ATOMS: atom_id res chain seq x y z
N MET A 1 12.96 -3.05 -5.85
CA MET A 1 14.17 -2.18 -5.78
C MET A 1 14.02 -1.14 -4.69
N LEU A 2 12.93 -0.36 -4.63
CA LEU A 2 12.69 0.63 -3.56
C LEU A 2 12.74 0.04 -2.15
N LEU A 3 12.15 -1.14 -1.93
CA LEU A 3 12.26 -1.85 -0.64
C LEU A 3 13.72 -2.18 -0.26
N LEU A 4 14.52 -2.64 -1.22
CA LEU A 4 15.94 -2.95 -0.99
C LEU A 4 16.74 -1.69 -0.64
N VAL A 5 16.51 -0.60 -1.38
CA VAL A 5 17.13 0.71 -1.11
C VAL A 5 16.74 1.21 0.28
N GLY A 6 15.46 1.10 0.65
CA GLY A 6 14.97 1.46 1.99
C GLY A 6 15.63 0.66 3.11
N VAL A 7 15.81 -0.65 2.92
CA VAL A 7 16.52 -1.52 3.89
C VAL A 7 17.99 -1.14 4.00
N ILE A 8 18.68 -0.88 2.88
CA ILE A 8 20.09 -0.46 2.87
C ILE A 8 20.27 0.88 3.60
N ILE A 9 19.43 1.88 3.29
CA ILE A 9 19.46 3.19 3.95
C ILE A 9 19.15 3.05 5.45
N GLY A 10 18.16 2.22 5.81
CA GLY A 10 17.82 1.93 7.21
C GLY A 10 18.98 1.30 7.99
N LEU A 11 19.70 0.34 7.39
CA LEU A 11 20.88 -0.28 8.00
C LEU A 11 22.05 0.70 8.17
N VAL A 12 22.29 1.57 7.18
CA VAL A 12 23.35 2.59 7.26
C VAL A 12 23.03 3.61 8.36
N LEU A 13 21.78 4.08 8.46
CA LEU A 13 21.35 5.01 9.50
C LEU A 13 21.40 4.40 10.89
N PHE A 14 21.05 3.11 11.02
CA PHE A 14 21.19 2.36 12.28
C PHE A 14 22.66 2.30 12.73
N HIS A 15 23.59 2.10 11.80
CA HIS A 15 25.02 2.09 12.11
C HIS A 15 25.57 3.48 12.47
N SER A 16 25.03 4.56 11.88
CA SER A 16 25.44 5.94 12.15
C SER A 16 24.83 6.57 13.40
N GLY A 17 23.95 5.88 14.12
CA GLY A 17 23.32 6.38 15.35
C GLY A 17 22.40 7.61 15.15
N MET A 18 22.08 7.96 13.91
CA MET A 18 21.23 9.10 13.57
C MET A 18 19.77 8.68 13.58
N THR A 19 19.00 9.15 14.56
CA THR A 19 17.56 8.93 14.62
C THR A 19 16.84 9.96 13.74
N VAL A 20 16.47 9.56 12.53
CA VAL A 20 15.48 10.29 11.74
C VAL A 20 14.13 10.10 12.42
N GLY A 21 13.34 11.17 12.55
CA GLY A 21 12.03 11.12 13.22
C GLY A 21 11.20 9.93 12.70
N PRO A 22 10.62 9.11 13.59
CA PRO A 22 9.94 7.90 13.16
C PRO A 22 8.76 8.26 12.28
N LEU A 23 8.60 7.51 11.18
CA LEU A 23 7.36 7.53 10.40
C LEU A 23 6.27 6.88 11.28
N THR A 24 5.61 7.69 12.10
CA THR A 24 4.47 7.23 12.89
C THR A 24 3.33 6.86 11.93
N PRO A 25 2.60 5.75 12.18
CA PRO A 25 1.47 5.35 11.35
C PRO A 25 0.48 6.50 11.09
N THR A 26 0.21 7.32 12.10
CA THR A 26 -0.65 8.50 12.00
C THR A 26 -0.19 9.47 10.89
N VAL A 27 1.10 9.78 10.80
CA VAL A 27 1.62 10.69 9.77
C VAL A 27 1.54 10.05 8.39
N PHE A 28 1.83 8.75 8.29
CA PHE A 28 1.71 8.02 7.03
C PHE A 28 0.27 8.01 6.51
N PHE A 29 -0.69 7.59 7.34
CA PHE A 29 -2.09 7.48 6.94
C PHE A 29 -2.76 8.83 6.65
N LEU A 30 -2.43 9.88 7.40
CA LEU A 30 -3.05 11.20 7.20
C LEU A 30 -2.39 12.03 6.10
N PHE A 31 -1.08 11.88 5.85
CA PHE A 31 -0.37 12.77 4.92
C PHE A 31 0.26 12.07 3.71
N MET A 32 0.72 10.83 3.84
CA MET A 32 1.39 10.14 2.74
C MET A 32 0.43 9.28 1.93
N LEU A 33 -0.52 8.62 2.58
CA LEU A 33 -1.48 7.77 1.89
C LEU A 33 -2.38 8.59 0.93
N PRO A 34 -2.92 9.77 1.30
CA PRO A 34 -3.77 10.54 0.39
C PRO A 34 -3.12 10.89 -0.97
N PRO A 35 -1.89 11.44 -1.03
CA PRO A 35 -1.25 11.73 -2.32
C PRO A 35 -0.91 10.45 -3.10
N ILE A 36 -0.55 9.34 -2.44
CA ILE A 36 -0.27 8.06 -3.13
C ILE A 36 -1.54 7.53 -3.83
N VAL A 37 -2.67 7.52 -3.13
CA VAL A 37 -3.94 7.06 -3.70
C VAL A 37 -4.44 8.04 -4.78
N PHE A 38 -4.23 9.35 -4.60
CA PHE A 38 -4.56 10.35 -5.60
C PHE A 38 -3.75 10.16 -6.90
N ASP A 39 -2.44 9.97 -6.79
CA ASP A 39 -1.54 9.74 -7.93
C ASP A 39 -1.94 8.46 -8.68
N ALA A 40 -2.16 7.36 -7.96
CA ALA A 40 -2.62 6.09 -8.53
C ALA A 40 -4.01 6.21 -9.21
N GLY A 41 -4.92 7.00 -8.63
CA GLY A 41 -6.23 7.28 -9.22
C GLY A 41 -6.16 8.19 -10.45
N TYR A 42 -5.26 9.17 -10.44
CA TYR A 42 -5.07 10.11 -11.56
C TYR A 42 -4.52 9.42 -12.82
N PHE A 43 -3.57 8.48 -12.64
CA PHE A 43 -3.01 7.70 -13.74
C PHE A 43 -3.90 6.53 -14.21
N MET A 44 -5.09 6.37 -13.63
CA MET A 44 -5.99 5.27 -13.99
C MET A 44 -6.73 5.54 -15.31
N PRO A 45 -6.69 4.63 -16.31
CA PRO A 45 -7.40 4.81 -17.57
C PRO A 45 -8.92 4.67 -17.36
N ASN A 46 -9.62 5.80 -17.45
CA ASN A 46 -11.07 5.87 -17.20
C ASN A 46 -11.90 4.93 -18.09
N ARG A 47 -11.64 4.84 -19.39
CA ARG A 47 -12.42 4.04 -20.34
C ARG A 47 -12.39 2.55 -20.01
N LEU A 48 -11.19 1.99 -19.83
CA LEU A 48 -11.02 0.57 -19.50
C LEU A 48 -11.59 0.21 -18.12
N PHE A 49 -11.51 1.14 -17.17
CA PHE A 49 -12.12 0.99 -15.86
C PHE A 49 -13.64 0.88 -15.92
N PHE A 50 -14.30 1.80 -16.64
CA PHE A 50 -15.75 1.79 -16.77
C PHE A 50 -16.25 0.62 -17.63
N ASP A 51 -15.52 0.24 -18.68
CA ASP A 51 -15.86 -0.92 -19.52
C ASP A 51 -15.83 -2.25 -18.74
N ASN A 52 -15.02 -2.34 -17.67
CA ASN A 52 -14.85 -3.57 -16.86
C ASN A 52 -15.26 -3.39 -15.39
N ILE A 53 -16.12 -2.42 -15.09
CA ILE A 53 -16.43 -2.03 -13.69
C ILE A 53 -16.95 -3.19 -12.84
N ILE A 54 -17.73 -4.10 -13.44
CA ILE A 54 -18.28 -5.27 -12.75
C ILE A 54 -17.16 -6.22 -12.32
N SER A 55 -16.26 -6.57 -13.24
CA SER A 55 -15.14 -7.48 -12.96
C SER A 55 -14.20 -6.89 -11.89
N ILE A 56 -13.94 -5.58 -11.97
CA ILE A 56 -13.12 -4.86 -10.99
C ILE A 56 -13.78 -4.87 -9.62
N LEU A 57 -15.08 -4.59 -9.53
CA LEU A 57 -15.82 -4.56 -8.26
C LEU A 57 -15.89 -5.95 -7.62
N VAL A 58 -16.16 -7.00 -8.41
CA VAL A 58 -16.17 -8.38 -7.92
C VAL A 58 -14.79 -8.77 -7.38
N TYR A 59 -13.72 -8.46 -8.11
CA TYR A 59 -12.36 -8.73 -7.65
C TYR A 59 -12.02 -7.93 -6.38
N ALA A 60 -12.38 -6.65 -6.35
CA ALA A 60 -12.10 -5.77 -5.21
C ALA A 60 -12.86 -6.18 -3.95
N VAL A 61 -14.14 -6.55 -4.03
CA VAL A 61 -14.96 -6.86 -2.85
C VAL A 61 -14.87 -8.34 -2.51
N VAL A 62 -15.24 -9.23 -3.43
CA VAL A 62 -15.27 -10.67 -3.15
C VAL A 62 -13.86 -11.21 -2.96
N GLY A 63 -12.91 -10.75 -3.78
CA GLY A 63 -11.51 -11.14 -3.67
C GLY A 63 -10.87 -10.72 -2.35
N THR A 64 -11.13 -9.50 -1.86
CA THR A 64 -10.57 -9.04 -0.57
C THR A 64 -11.22 -9.73 0.62
N VAL A 65 -12.54 -9.96 0.58
CA VAL A 65 -13.24 -10.73 1.63
C VAL A 65 -12.72 -12.16 1.69
N TRP A 66 -12.58 -12.84 0.55
CA TRP A 66 -12.03 -14.20 0.54
C TRP A 66 -10.58 -14.24 1.01
N ASN A 67 -9.76 -13.26 0.61
CA ASN A 67 -8.38 -13.14 1.05
C ASN A 67 -8.26 -12.93 2.57
N SER A 68 -9.05 -12.02 3.14
CA SER A 68 -9.02 -11.73 4.58
C SER A 68 -9.52 -12.92 5.41
N LEU A 69 -10.56 -13.61 4.97
CA LEU A 69 -11.04 -14.85 5.60
C LEU A 69 -10.00 -15.97 5.53
N SER A 70 -9.40 -16.19 4.36
CA SER A 70 -8.41 -17.25 4.17
C SER A 70 -7.17 -17.05 5.06
N ILE A 71 -6.65 -15.82 5.13
CA ILE A 71 -5.53 -15.47 6.01
C ILE A 71 -5.93 -15.63 7.48
N GLY A 72 -7.12 -15.16 7.86
CA GLY A 72 -7.64 -15.29 9.23
C GLY A 72 -7.78 -16.74 9.68
N VAL A 73 -8.29 -17.63 8.81
CA VAL A 73 -8.41 -19.06 9.10
C VAL A 73 -7.05 -19.77 9.07
N THR A 74 -6.12 -19.37 8.21
CA THR A 74 -4.79 -19.98 8.13
C THR A 74 -3.93 -19.67 9.37
N LEU A 75 -4.14 -18.50 9.97
CA LEU A 75 -3.44 -18.07 11.17
C LEU A 75 -4.08 -18.59 12.47
N TRP A 76 -5.18 -19.36 12.39
CA TRP A 76 -5.84 -20.03 13.51
C TRP A 76 -5.37 -21.48 13.62
#